data_AF-A0A7K6ZCX1-F1
#
_entry.id   AF-A0A7K6ZCX1-F1
#
_cell.length_a   1.000
_cell.length_b   1.000
_cell.length_c   1.000
_cell.angle_alpha   90.00
_cell.angle_beta   90.00
_cell.angle_gamma   90.00
#
_symmetry.space_group_name_H-M   'P 1'
#
loop_
_entity.id
_entity.type
_entity.pdbx_description
1 polymer ?
#
loop_
_entity_poly.entity_id
_entity_poly.type
_entity_poly.pdbx_seq_one_letter_code
_entity_poly.pdbx_strand_id
1 'polypeptide(L)'
;LQKTWILLHVTACVVVGKTLLILFPEAMKRYILKQGEKSRMNQNPKFSYENWGPTFFSFKYLLFVLKVKWKRLEDEAYEGHPAPNTPVVTSNGEVRQLLDFMQDNRPLILNFGSCT
;
A
#
# COMPACT_ATOMS: atom_id res chain seq x y z
N LEU A 1 15.53 2.67 13.87
CA LEU A 1 14.67 2.03 14.89
C LEU A 1 13.27 1.68 14.36
N GLN A 2 12.49 2.62 13.81
CA GLN A 2 11.15 2.29 13.28
C GLN A 2 11.18 1.26 12.14
N LYS A 3 12.09 1.42 11.18
CA LYS A 3 12.25 0.47 10.05
C LYS A 3 12.55 -0.97 10.53
N THR A 4 13.39 -1.13 11.55
CA THR A 4 13.74 -2.44 12.12
C THR A 4 12.58 -3.05 12.91
N TRP A 5 11.80 -2.25 13.64
CA TRP A 5 10.57 -2.73 14.29
C TRP A 5 9.52 -3.19 13.28
N ILE A 6 9.34 -2.45 12.19
CA ILE A 6 8.47 -2.88 11.08
C ILE A 6 8.96 -4.20 10.50
N LEU A 7 10.27 -4.36 10.28
CA LEU A 7 10.84 -5.61 9.79
C LEU A 7 10.48 -6.79 10.69
N LEU A 8 10.77 -6.66 11.99
CA LEU A 8 10.50 -7.70 12.97
C LEU A 8 9.01 -8.04 13.04
N HIS A 9 8.15 -7.03 13.13
CA HIS A 9 6.69 -7.22 13.20
C HIS A 9 6.13 -7.90 11.96
N VAL A 10 6.47 -7.42 10.76
CA VAL A 10 5.95 -8.01 9.51
C VAL A 10 6.49 -9.44 9.34
N THR A 11 7.74 -9.69 9.71
CA THR A 11 8.32 -11.04 9.67
C THR A 11 7.59 -11.99 10.62
N ALA A 12 7.34 -11.56 11.86
CA ALA A 12 6.56 -12.34 12.82
C ALA A 12 5.15 -12.65 12.30
N CYS A 13 4.44 -11.66 11.76
CA CYS A 13 3.12 -11.84 11.14
C CYS A 13 3.15 -12.84 9.98
N VAL A 14 4.20 -12.83 9.15
CA VAL A 14 4.37 -13.78 8.04
C VAL A 14 4.61 -15.19 8.53
N VAL A 15 5.46 -15.38 9.54
CA VAL A 15 5.71 -16.69 10.15
C VAL A 15 4.41 -17.23 10.76
N VAL A 16 3.74 -16.45 11.61
CA VAL A 16 2.47 -16.86 12.24
C VAL A 16 1.42 -17.17 11.19
N GLY A 17 1.20 -16.27 10.21
CA GLY A 17 0.22 -16.50 9.14
C GLY A 17 0.50 -17.75 8.32
N LYS A 18 1.77 -18.03 8.01
CA LYS A 18 2.18 -19.24 7.30
C LYS A 18 1.99 -20.51 8.14
N THR A 19 2.28 -20.47 9.44
CA THR A 19 1.99 -21.60 10.33
C THR A 19 0.49 -21.89 10.41
N LEU A 20 -0.35 -20.86 10.53
CA LEU A 20 -1.80 -21.01 10.55
C LEU A 20 -2.36 -21.52 9.22
N LEU A 21 -1.77 -21.13 8.08
CA LEU A 21 -2.14 -21.67 6.77
C LEU A 21 -1.89 -23.18 6.67
N ILE A 22 -0.82 -23.67 7.31
CA ILE A 22 -0.49 -25.10 7.33
C ILE A 22 -1.38 -25.86 8.31
N LEU A 23 -1.60 -25.31 9.51
CA LEU A 23 -2.37 -25.97 10.57
C LEU A 23 -3.88 -25.93 10.35
N PHE A 24 -4.39 -24.81 9.82
CA PHE A 24 -5.83 -24.54 9.68
C PHE A 24 -6.16 -23.93 8.30
N PRO A 25 -5.90 -24.63 7.19
CA PRO A 25 -6.01 -24.09 5.84
C PRO A 25 -7.41 -23.56 5.51
N GLU A 26 -8.46 -24.28 5.90
CA GLU A 26 -9.85 -23.88 5.63
C GLU A 26 -10.28 -22.63 6.42
N ALA A 27 -9.85 -22.52 7.68
CA ALA A 27 -10.13 -21.34 8.49
C ALA A 27 -9.42 -20.10 7.93
N MET A 28 -8.15 -20.27 7.53
CA MET A 28 -7.36 -19.20 6.91
C MET A 28 -7.88 -18.79 5.54
N LYS A 29 -8.32 -19.74 4.70
CA LYS A 29 -8.97 -19.43 3.41
C LYS A 29 -10.20 -18.55 3.60
N ARG A 30 -11.08 -18.91 4.55
CA ARG A 30 -12.26 -18.08 4.90
C ARG A 30 -11.86 -16.69 5.41
N TYR A 31 -10.83 -16.62 6.27
CA TYR A 31 -10.33 -15.35 6.78
C TYR A 31 -9.80 -14.44 5.66
N ILE A 32 -8.97 -14.97 4.76
CA ILE A 32 -8.40 -14.22 3.62
C ILE A 32 -9.52 -13.77 2.68
N LEU A 33 -10.48 -14.64 2.37
CA LEU A 33 -11.65 -14.28 1.57
C LEU A 33 -12.43 -13.13 2.23
N LYS A 34 -12.75 -13.22 3.52
CA LYS A 34 -13.45 -12.13 4.22
C LYS A 34 -12.69 -10.79 4.18
N GLN A 35 -11.36 -10.81 4.20
CA GLN A 35 -10.56 -9.59 4.00
C GLN A 35 -10.62 -9.09 2.55
N GLY A 36 -10.60 -9.99 1.57
CA GLY A 36 -10.74 -9.67 0.14
C GLY A 36 -12.08 -9.07 -0.25
N GLU A 37 -13.14 -9.26 0.55
CA GLU A 37 -14.43 -8.58 0.36
C GLU A 37 -14.30 -7.06 0.57
N LYS A 38 -13.51 -6.62 1.56
CA LYS A 38 -13.30 -5.19 1.83
C LYS A 38 -12.60 -4.47 0.68
N SER A 39 -11.69 -5.16 -0.01
CA SER A 39 -11.00 -4.64 -1.19
C SER A 39 -11.75 -4.89 -2.49
N ARG A 40 -12.95 -5.50 -2.43
CA ARG A 40 -13.75 -5.95 -3.59
C ARG A 40 -13.00 -6.92 -4.51
N MET A 41 -11.87 -7.47 -4.07
CA MET A 41 -11.02 -8.33 -4.87
C MET A 41 -11.74 -9.65 -5.23
N ASN A 42 -12.59 -10.13 -4.32
CA ASN A 42 -13.41 -11.33 -4.51
C ASN A 42 -14.54 -11.15 -5.52
N GLN A 43 -14.92 -9.91 -5.83
CA GLN A 43 -16.00 -9.62 -6.77
C GLN A 43 -15.52 -9.65 -8.23
N ASN A 44 -14.21 -9.74 -8.47
CA ASN A 44 -13.65 -9.75 -9.81
C ASN A 44 -13.67 -11.18 -10.38
N PRO A 45 -14.47 -11.47 -11.43
CA PRO A 45 -14.56 -12.81 -12.00
C PRO A 45 -13.25 -13.29 -12.64
N LYS A 46 -12.32 -12.37 -12.96
CA LYS A 46 -10.98 -12.70 -13.48
C LYS A 46 -10.00 -13.12 -12.38
N PHE A 47 -10.41 -13.06 -11.10
CA PHE A 47 -9.51 -13.17 -9.96
C PHE A 47 -9.96 -14.27 -8.98
N SER A 48 -9.73 -15.53 -9.36
CA SER A 48 -10.03 -16.67 -8.49
C SER A 48 -9.07 -16.73 -7.29
N TYR A 49 -9.56 -17.20 -6.14
CA TYR A 49 -8.77 -17.31 -4.91
C TYR A 49 -7.43 -18.01 -5.13
N GLU A 50 -7.40 -19.10 -5.90
CA GLU A 50 -6.19 -19.89 -6.10
C GLU A 50 -5.07 -19.10 -6.82
N ASN A 51 -5.41 -18.04 -7.55
CA ASN A 51 -4.43 -17.19 -8.23
C ASN A 51 -3.75 -16.18 -7.30
N TRP A 52 -4.36 -15.83 -6.16
CA TRP A 52 -3.90 -14.72 -5.33
C TRP A 52 -3.86 -15.01 -3.83
N GLY A 53 -4.77 -15.82 -3.30
CA GLY A 53 -4.82 -16.25 -1.90
C GLY A 53 -3.48 -16.81 -1.42
N PRO A 54 -2.86 -17.75 -2.16
CA PRO A 54 -1.54 -18.30 -1.82
C PRO A 54 -0.39 -17.29 -1.83
N THR A 55 -0.60 -16.07 -2.37
CA THR A 55 0.43 -15.03 -2.30
C THR A 55 0.54 -14.43 -0.90
N PHE A 56 -0.51 -14.49 -0.07
CA PHE A 56 -0.47 -14.03 1.32
C PHE A 56 0.56 -14.82 2.14
N PHE A 57 1.33 -14.11 2.96
CA PHE A 57 2.41 -14.68 3.78
C PHE A 57 3.51 -15.43 3.00
N SER A 58 3.57 -15.25 1.67
CA SER A 58 4.73 -15.65 0.87
C SER A 58 5.92 -14.71 1.12
N PHE A 59 7.11 -15.11 0.67
CA PHE A 59 8.28 -14.23 0.71
C PHE A 59 8.08 -12.98 -0.16
N LYS A 60 7.38 -13.10 -1.29
CA LYS A 60 7.01 -11.96 -2.13
C LYS A 60 6.11 -10.97 -1.39
N TYR A 61 5.14 -11.48 -0.61
CA TYR A 61 4.29 -10.67 0.24
C TYR A 61 5.07 -9.93 1.33
N LEU A 62 6.01 -10.61 2.00
CA LEU A 62 6.90 -9.99 2.98
C LEU A 62 7.65 -8.79 2.36
N LEU A 63 8.35 -9.00 1.25
CA LEU A 63 9.09 -7.94 0.58
C LEU A 63 8.19 -6.79 0.13
N PHE A 64 7.00 -7.09 -0.39
CA PHE A 64 6.04 -6.08 -0.82
C PHE A 64 5.54 -5.23 0.34
N VAL A 65 5.09 -5.86 1.43
CA VAL A 65 4.59 -5.15 2.61
C VAL A 65 5.68 -4.30 3.25
N LEU A 66 6.91 -4.82 3.34
CA LEU A 66 8.06 -4.05 3.84
C LEU A 66 8.34 -2.83 2.96
N LYS A 67 8.42 -3.02 1.64
CA LYS A 67 8.62 -1.92 0.68
C LYS A 67 7.58 -0.83 0.87
N VAL A 68 6.29 -1.18 0.94
CA VAL A 68 5.20 -0.22 1.12
C VAL A 68 5.29 0.47 2.49
N LYS A 69 5.48 -0.29 3.57
CA LYS A 69 5.55 0.27 4.94
C LYS A 69 6.73 1.20 5.12
N TRP A 70 7.90 0.86 4.59
CA TRP A 70 9.08 1.73 4.65
C TRP A 70 8.92 2.97 3.78
N LYS A 71 8.38 2.85 2.57
CA LYS A 71 8.10 4.02 1.73
C LYS A 71 7.13 4.99 2.42
N ARG A 72 6.08 4.47 3.07
CA ARG A 72 5.13 5.31 3.81
C ARG A 72 5.74 6.06 5.00
N LEU A 73 6.83 5.57 5.58
CA LEU A 73 7.57 6.32 6.60
C LEU A 73 8.35 7.51 6.01
N GLU A 74 8.67 7.45 4.71
CA GLU A 74 9.41 8.50 4.00
C GLU A 74 8.47 9.49 3.32
N ASP A 75 7.25 9.06 2.96
CA ASP A 75 6.23 9.86 2.28
C ASP A 75 5.41 10.77 3.25
N GLU A 76 5.92 11.08 4.44
CA GLU A 76 5.20 11.92 5.42
C GLU A 76 5.51 13.41 5.18
N ALA A 77 4.44 14.22 5.06
CA ALA A 77 4.52 15.67 4.97
C ALA A 77 3.90 16.29 6.23
N TYR A 78 4.55 17.33 6.77
CA TYR A 78 4.18 17.96 8.04
C TYR A 78 3.97 19.46 7.86
N GLU A 79 3.02 20.04 8.59
CA GLU A 79 2.79 21.49 8.58
C GLU A 79 4.04 22.23 9.10
N GLY A 80 4.37 23.36 8.48
CA GLY A 80 5.58 24.15 8.80
C GLY A 80 6.88 23.61 8.19
N HIS A 81 6.88 22.40 7.63
CA HIS A 81 8.00 21.89 6.83
C HIS A 81 7.83 22.22 5.34
N PRO A 82 8.92 22.19 4.54
CA PRO A 82 8.82 22.38 3.10
C PRO A 82 7.86 21.40 2.44
N ALA A 83 6.96 21.90 1.61
CA ALA A 83 6.04 21.06 0.84
C ALA A 83 6.83 20.16 -0.15
N PRO A 84 6.54 18.84 -0.22
CA PRO A 84 7.21 17.94 -1.14
C PRO A 84 7.02 18.37 -2.61
N ASN A 85 8.12 18.51 -3.35
CA ASN A 85 8.06 18.82 -4.78
C ASN A 85 8.00 17.53 -5.61
N THR A 86 6.88 16.82 -5.54
CA THR A 86 6.71 15.52 -6.21
C THR A 86 6.28 15.69 -7.67
N PRO A 87 6.68 14.77 -8.57
CA PRO A 87 6.23 14.80 -9.96
C PRO A 87 4.73 14.47 -10.08
N VAL A 88 4.03 15.20 -10.94
CA VAL A 88 2.64 15.01 -11.32
C VAL A 88 2.51 14.95 -12.84
N VAL A 89 1.46 14.29 -13.33
CA VAL A 89 1.17 14.20 -14.77
C VAL A 89 -0.05 15.06 -15.06
N THR A 90 0.07 15.99 -16.00
CA THR A 90 -1.03 16.85 -16.41
C THR A 90 -2.06 16.07 -17.24
N SER A 91 -3.25 16.65 -17.43
CA SER A 91 -4.26 16.09 -18.35
C SER A 91 -3.76 15.89 -19.77
N ASN A 92 -2.73 16.65 -20.17
CA ASN A 92 -2.11 16.59 -21.50
C ASN A 92 -1.00 15.53 -21.58
N GLY A 93 -0.73 14.79 -20.50
CA GLY A 93 0.31 13.77 -20.42
C GLY A 93 1.71 14.29 -20.12
N GLU A 94 1.89 15.58 -19.86
CA GLU A 94 3.19 16.15 -19.51
C GLU A 94 3.54 15.87 -18.04
N VAL A 95 4.78 15.50 -17.77
CA VAL A 95 5.31 15.39 -16.40
C VAL A 95 5.78 16.76 -15.94
N ARG A 96 5.24 17.24 -14.82
CA ARG A 96 5.65 18.50 -14.17
C ARG A 96 5.88 18.27 -12.68
N GLN A 97 6.55 19.21 -12.01
CA GLN A 97 6.70 19.17 -10.56
C GLN A 97 5.52 19.88 -9.89
N LEU A 98 5.13 19.43 -8.69
CA LEU A 98 3.98 19.99 -7.97
C LEU A 98 4.12 21.51 -7.72
N LEU A 99 5.34 21.97 -7.41
CA LEU A 99 5.60 23.39 -7.15
C LEU A 99 5.62 24.25 -8.43
N ASP A 100 5.66 23.65 -9.63
CA ASP A 100 5.56 24.38 -10.90
C ASP A 100 4.18 25.07 -11.06
N PHE A 101 3.19 24.65 -10.27
CA PHE A 101 1.85 25.24 -10.22
C PHE A 101 1.72 26.38 -9.20
N MET A 102 2.75 26.64 -8.40
CA MET A 102 2.75 27.80 -7.49
C MET A 102 2.93 29.10 -8.28
N GLN A 103 2.22 30.15 -7.85
CA GLN A 103 2.32 31.49 -8.44
C GLN A 103 2.79 32.47 -7.36
N ASP A 104 4.08 32.79 -7.39
CA ASP A 104 4.74 33.68 -6.43
C ASP A 104 4.39 33.30 -4.98
N ASN A 105 3.79 34.23 -4.22
CA ASN A 105 3.38 34.06 -2.83
C ASN A 105 1.90 33.67 -2.66
N ARG A 106 1.20 33.27 -3.73
CA ARG A 106 -0.20 32.85 -3.61
C ARG A 106 -0.27 31.42 -3.06
N PRO A 107 -1.14 31.15 -2.07
CA PRO A 107 -1.35 29.78 -1.58
C PRO A 107 -1.85 28.86 -2.71
N LEU A 108 -1.19 27.71 -2.85
CA LEU A 108 -1.63 26.63 -3.73
C LEU A 108 -2.44 25.61 -2.90
N ILE A 109 -3.72 25.46 -3.23
CA ILE A 109 -4.61 24.50 -2.56
C ILE A 109 -4.64 23.21 -3.37
N LEU A 110 -4.33 22.09 -2.71
CA LEU A 110 -4.32 20.77 -3.32
C LEU A 110 -5.53 19.95 -2.86
N ASN A 111 -6.24 19.33 -3.81
CA ASN A 111 -7.31 18.39 -3.54
C ASN A 111 -7.05 17.10 -4.32
N PHE A 112 -6.77 16.02 -3.60
CA PHE A 112 -6.50 14.71 -4.18
C PHE A 112 -7.74 13.83 -4.05
N GLY A 113 -8.16 13.21 -5.16
CA GLY A 113 -9.30 12.30 -5.18
C GLY A 113 -9.34 11.45 -6.44
N SER A 114 -10.26 10.49 -6.47
CA SER A 114 -10.56 9.67 -7.64
C SER A 114 -12.06 9.48 -7.78
N CYS A 115 -12.56 9.28 -9.01
CA CYS A 115 -13.97 9.01 -9.29
C CYS A 115 -14.41 7.56 -9.01
N THR A 116 -13.52 6.73 -8.45
CA THR A 116 -13.75 5.30 -8.15
C THR A 116 -14.28 5.04 -6.76
#